data_AF-A0A4P9X9S9-F1
#
_entry.id   AF-A0A4P9X9S9-F1
#
_cell.length_a   1.000
_cell.length_b   1.000
_cell.length_c   1.000
_cell.angle_alpha   90.00
_cell.angle_beta   90.00
_cell.angle_gamma   90.00
#
_symmetry.space_group_name_H-M   'P 1'
#
loop_
_entity.id
_entity.type
_entity.pdbx_description
1 polymer ?
#
loop_
_entity_poly.entity_id
_entity_poly.type
_entity_poly.pdbx_seq_one_letter_code
_entity_poly.pdbx_strand_id
1 'polypeptide(L)'
;GFHINPPPTDRPVRLYCDGIWDLFHLGHARALEQAKKRFPNTHLIVGVCNDALTHAKKGKTVMNQVERAESLRHCRWVDEVIEDAPWVIDRAFLDAHAIDYVAHDDLPYVSADSEDIYQFVKDAGQFVTTRRTNGVSTSELITRIVRDYEAYIRRNLSRGVSRKDLNVSYIKAQEIRMKSHVQRLLKTVQN
;
A
#
# COMPACT_ATOMS: atom_id res chain seq x y z
N GLY A 1 -24.87 0.13 -2.82
CA GLY A 1 -24.13 -1.14 -2.98
C GLY A 1 -24.51 -1.72 -4.31
N PHE A 2 -23.55 -2.24 -5.06
CA PHE A 2 -23.80 -2.83 -6.38
C PHE A 2 -24.61 -4.12 -6.26
N HIS A 3 -25.30 -4.48 -7.33
CA HIS A 3 -25.84 -5.82 -7.46
C HIS A 3 -24.67 -6.82 -7.46
N ILE A 4 -24.83 -7.94 -6.75
CA ILE A 4 -23.83 -9.01 -6.73
C ILE A 4 -24.49 -10.32 -7.11
N ASN A 5 -23.78 -11.13 -7.89
CA ASN A 5 -24.24 -12.47 -8.26
C ASN A 5 -24.33 -13.36 -7.01
N PRO A 6 -25.19 -14.39 -7.00
CA PRO A 6 -25.20 -15.40 -5.95
C PRO A 6 -23.86 -16.14 -5.88
N PRO A 7 -23.29 -16.39 -4.68
CA PRO A 7 -22.02 -17.09 -4.55
C PRO A 7 -22.17 -18.59 -4.86
N PRO A 8 -21.11 -19.27 -5.32
CA PRO A 8 -21.10 -20.72 -5.41
C PRO A 8 -21.36 -21.36 -4.05
N THR A 9 -22.03 -22.52 -4.05
CA THR A 9 -22.44 -23.24 -2.83
C THR A 9 -21.73 -24.57 -2.65
N ASP A 10 -21.10 -25.07 -3.71
CA ASP A 10 -20.42 -26.36 -3.82
C ASP A 10 -18.91 -26.28 -3.54
N ARG A 11 -18.32 -25.07 -3.54
CA ARG A 11 -16.90 -24.83 -3.32
C ARG A 11 -16.64 -23.48 -2.62
N PRO A 12 -15.43 -23.25 -2.06
CA PRO A 12 -15.05 -21.94 -1.56
C PRO A 12 -15.19 -20.85 -2.64
N VAL A 13 -15.65 -19.67 -2.23
CA VAL A 13 -15.70 -18.48 -3.07
C VAL A 13 -14.28 -17.97 -3.28
N ARG A 14 -13.82 -17.90 -4.52
CA ARG A 14 -12.51 -17.37 -4.89
C ARG A 14 -12.63 -15.87 -5.08
N LEU A 15 -12.08 -15.11 -4.14
CA LEU A 15 -12.14 -13.66 -4.14
C LEU A 15 -10.74 -13.09 -4.40
N TYR A 16 -10.65 -12.13 -5.31
CA TYR A 16 -9.40 -11.48 -5.70
C TYR A 16 -9.32 -10.05 -5.14
N CYS A 17 -8.19 -9.69 -4.54
CA CYS A 17 -7.84 -8.32 -4.18
C CYS A 17 -6.52 -7.95 -4.85
N ASP A 18 -6.48 -6.85 -5.59
CA ASP A 18 -5.27 -6.31 -6.17
C ASP A 18 -4.77 -5.06 -5.46
N GLY A 19 -3.50 -4.76 -5.69
CA GLY A 19 -2.89 -3.55 -5.18
C GLY A 19 -1.38 -3.56 -5.30
N ILE A 20 -0.80 -2.47 -4.80
CA ILE A 20 0.65 -2.32 -4.73
C ILE A 20 1.18 -2.90 -3.43
N TRP A 21 0.46 -2.69 -2.32
CA TRP A 21 0.83 -3.21 -1.01
C TRP A 21 2.17 -2.69 -0.45
N ASP A 22 2.63 -1.52 -0.91
CA ASP A 22 3.86 -0.89 -0.45
C ASP A 22 3.76 -0.45 1.02
N LEU A 23 4.86 -0.64 1.77
CA LEU A 23 4.91 -0.52 3.24
C LEU A 23 3.73 -1.23 3.90
N PHE A 24 3.58 -2.55 3.66
CA PHE A 24 2.42 -3.32 4.10
C PHE A 24 2.06 -3.04 5.57
N HIS A 25 0.84 -2.53 5.78
CA HIS A 25 0.43 -1.92 7.04
C HIS A 25 -1.00 -2.32 7.43
N LEU A 26 -1.43 -1.93 8.64
CA LEU A 26 -2.73 -2.28 9.21
C LEU A 26 -3.92 -1.99 8.28
N GLY A 27 -3.88 -0.89 7.51
CA GLY A 27 -4.93 -0.57 6.54
C GLY A 27 -5.11 -1.63 5.45
N HIS A 28 -4.01 -2.19 4.94
CA HIS A 28 -4.04 -3.29 3.97
C HIS A 28 -4.55 -4.56 4.61
N ALA A 29 -4.00 -4.94 5.78
CA ALA A 29 -4.41 -6.14 6.49
C ALA A 29 -5.91 -6.15 6.84
N ARG A 30 -6.48 -5.00 7.22
CA ARG A 30 -7.93 -4.86 7.49
C ARG A 30 -8.79 -4.90 6.23
N ALA A 31 -8.29 -4.42 5.08
CA ALA A 31 -9.00 -4.56 3.81
C ALA A 31 -9.06 -6.04 3.40
N LEU A 32 -7.94 -6.75 3.52
CA LEU A 32 -7.86 -8.19 3.25
C LEU A 32 -8.69 -9.01 4.25
N GLU A 33 -8.75 -8.61 5.52
CA GLU A 33 -9.66 -9.20 6.51
C GLU A 33 -11.12 -9.09 6.09
N GLN A 34 -11.56 -7.90 5.65
CA GLN A 34 -12.92 -7.68 5.17
C GLN A 34 -13.23 -8.56 3.96
N ALA A 35 -12.27 -8.68 3.04
CA ALA A 35 -12.40 -9.51 1.85
C ALA A 35 -12.51 -11.00 2.21
N LYS A 36 -11.62 -11.51 3.07
CA LYS A 36 -11.63 -12.91 3.56
C LYS A 36 -12.92 -13.26 4.30
N LYS A 37 -13.47 -12.33 5.08
CA LYS A 37 -14.70 -12.51 5.85
C LYS A 37 -15.99 -12.20 5.07
N ARG A 38 -15.89 -11.84 3.78
CA ARG A 38 -17.05 -11.43 2.99
C ARG A 38 -18.10 -12.54 2.86
N PHE A 39 -17.62 -13.77 2.67
CA PHE A 39 -18.43 -14.97 2.55
C PHE A 39 -18.03 -15.99 3.63
N PRO A 40 -18.93 -16.94 4.00
CA PRO A 40 -18.63 -17.94 5.02
C PRO A 40 -17.42 -18.82 4.70
N ASN A 41 -17.20 -19.13 3.42
CA ASN A 41 -16.08 -19.93 2.94
C ASN A 41 -15.40 -19.22 1.76
N THR A 42 -14.37 -18.43 2.06
CA THR A 42 -13.64 -17.62 1.08
C THR A 42 -12.21 -18.12 0.94
N HIS A 43 -11.74 -18.26 -0.29
CA HIS A 43 -10.34 -18.38 -0.66
C HIS A 43 -9.88 -17.05 -1.26
N LEU A 44 -9.02 -16.34 -0.54
CA LEU A 44 -8.54 -15.00 -0.84
C LEU A 44 -7.23 -15.06 -1.62
N ILE A 45 -7.32 -14.63 -2.87
CA ILE A 45 -6.21 -14.46 -3.80
C ILE A 45 -5.83 -12.98 -3.78
N VAL A 46 -4.55 -12.67 -3.62
CA VAL A 46 -4.07 -11.29 -3.62
C VAL A 46 -3.06 -11.05 -4.74
N GLY A 47 -3.40 -10.17 -5.67
CA GLY A 47 -2.51 -9.73 -6.74
C GLY A 47 -1.60 -8.60 -6.30
N VAL A 48 -0.32 -8.69 -6.62
CA VAL A 48 0.67 -7.63 -6.40
C VAL A 48 1.21 -7.13 -7.73
N CYS A 49 1.00 -5.83 -8.01
CA CYS A 49 1.53 -5.21 -9.24
C CYS A 49 3.06 -5.13 -9.17
N ASN A 50 3.72 -5.36 -10.30
CA ASN A 50 5.19 -5.28 -10.38
C ASN A 50 5.71 -3.84 -10.31
N ASP A 51 7.02 -3.71 -10.03
CA ASP A 51 7.63 -2.40 -9.82
C ASP A 51 7.58 -1.52 -11.07
N ALA A 52 7.89 -2.09 -12.25
CA ALA A 52 7.91 -1.35 -13.51
C ALA A 52 6.54 -0.74 -13.85
N LEU A 53 5.48 -1.54 -13.74
CA LEU A 53 4.11 -1.12 -13.99
C LEU A 53 3.64 -0.09 -12.95
N THR A 54 3.96 -0.32 -11.68
CA THR A 54 3.61 0.60 -10.59
C THR A 54 4.27 1.96 -10.78
N HIS A 55 5.56 1.98 -11.14
CA HIS A 55 6.30 3.22 -11.37
C HIS A 55 5.78 3.97 -12.60
N ALA A 56 5.37 3.26 -13.65
CA ALA A 56 4.82 3.85 -14.85
C ALA A 56 3.41 4.45 -14.65
N LYS A 57 2.54 3.78 -13.89
CA LYS A 57 1.12 4.15 -13.79
C LYS A 57 0.74 4.92 -12.52
N LYS A 58 1.58 4.95 -11.48
CA LYS A 58 1.25 5.63 -10.21
C LYS A 58 2.42 6.36 -9.56
N GLY A 59 3.58 5.72 -9.46
CA GLY A 59 4.75 6.33 -8.82
C GLY A 59 5.66 5.33 -8.14
N LYS A 60 6.68 5.85 -7.45
CA LYS A 60 7.72 5.04 -6.82
C LYS A 60 7.19 4.25 -5.62
N THR A 61 7.78 3.08 -5.42
CA THR A 61 7.60 2.24 -4.23
C THR A 61 8.81 2.35 -3.31
N VAL A 62 8.60 2.21 -2.00
CA VAL A 62 9.70 2.09 -1.02
C VAL A 62 10.21 0.66 -0.97
N MET A 63 9.29 -0.31 -0.91
CA MET A 63 9.59 -1.74 -0.95
C MET A 63 9.58 -2.23 -2.40
N ASN A 64 10.51 -3.12 -2.76
CA ASN A 64 10.51 -3.76 -4.07
C ASN A 64 9.40 -4.83 -4.17
N GLN A 65 9.12 -5.31 -5.39
CA GLN A 65 8.02 -6.25 -5.62
C GLN A 65 8.12 -7.55 -4.82
N VAL A 66 9.33 -8.08 -4.63
CA VAL A 66 9.55 -9.32 -3.89
C VAL A 66 9.21 -9.11 -2.41
N GLU A 67 9.67 -8.00 -1.83
CA GLU A 67 9.36 -7.66 -0.43
C GLU A 67 7.86 -7.45 -0.20
N ARG A 68 7.16 -6.85 -1.18
CA ARG A 68 5.71 -6.64 -1.13
C ARG A 68 4.96 -7.97 -1.24
N ALA A 69 5.37 -8.86 -2.14
CA ALA A 69 4.80 -10.20 -2.27
C ALA A 69 4.98 -11.01 -0.99
N GLU A 70 6.19 -11.06 -0.44
CA GLU A 70 6.48 -11.79 0.81
C GLU A 70 5.70 -11.24 2.01
N SER A 71 5.53 -9.91 2.08
CA SER A 71 4.69 -9.29 3.12
C SER A 71 3.24 -9.80 3.08
N LEU A 72 2.69 -10.04 1.88
CA LEU A 72 1.35 -10.60 1.70
C LEU A 72 1.29 -12.08 2.08
N ARG A 73 2.32 -12.87 1.76
CA ARG A 73 2.40 -14.30 2.14
C ARG A 73 2.36 -14.51 3.65
N HIS A 74 2.83 -13.52 4.42
CA HIS A 74 2.76 -13.53 5.88
C HIS A 74 1.49 -12.88 6.45
N CYS A 75 0.59 -12.35 5.61
CA CYS A 75 -0.67 -11.81 6.07
C CYS A 75 -1.64 -12.96 6.41
N ARG A 76 -2.13 -12.99 7.65
CA ARG A 76 -3.06 -14.00 8.18
C ARG A 76 -4.26 -14.33 7.27
N TRP A 77 -4.73 -13.35 6.49
CA TRP A 77 -5.98 -13.46 5.74
C TRP A 77 -5.79 -14.01 4.32
N VAL A 78 -4.56 -14.02 3.82
CA VAL A 78 -4.23 -14.33 2.43
C VAL A 78 -3.99 -15.84 2.28
N ASP A 79 -4.59 -16.44 1.26
CA ASP A 79 -4.38 -17.87 0.95
C ASP A 79 -3.44 -18.05 -0.26
N GLU A 80 -3.52 -17.15 -1.24
CA GLU A 80 -2.77 -17.22 -2.49
C GLU A 80 -2.27 -15.82 -2.87
N VAL A 81 -1.04 -15.71 -3.39
CA VAL A 81 -0.49 -14.45 -3.91
C VAL A 81 -0.10 -14.63 -5.36
N ILE A 82 -0.60 -13.73 -6.21
CA ILE A 82 -0.26 -13.63 -7.63
C ILE A 82 0.72 -12.47 -7.79
N GLU A 83 1.94 -12.78 -8.18
CA GLU A 83 2.94 -11.78 -8.59
C GLU A 83 2.69 -11.32 -10.02
N ASP A 84 3.26 -10.17 -10.40
CA ASP A 84 3.07 -9.56 -11.73
C ASP A 84 1.59 -9.35 -12.11
N ALA A 85 0.76 -9.00 -11.13
CA ALA A 85 -0.66 -8.74 -11.35
C ALA A 85 -0.87 -7.59 -12.36
N PRO A 86 -1.83 -7.72 -13.30
CA PRO A 86 -2.09 -6.71 -14.32
C PRO A 86 -2.69 -5.45 -13.70
N TRP A 87 -2.47 -4.29 -14.35
CA TRP A 87 -3.06 -3.02 -13.91
C TRP A 87 -4.57 -2.96 -14.12
N VAL A 88 -5.03 -3.59 -15.19
CA VAL A 88 -6.44 -3.73 -15.55
C VAL A 88 -6.67 -5.21 -15.76
N ILE A 89 -7.53 -5.79 -14.92
CA ILE A 89 -7.96 -7.17 -15.05
C ILE A 89 -8.95 -7.31 -16.21
N ASP A 90 -8.92 -8.45 -16.89
CA ASP A 90 -9.84 -8.80 -17.96
C ASP A 90 -10.50 -10.15 -17.68
N ARG A 91 -11.42 -10.54 -18.58
CA ARG A 91 -12.14 -11.80 -18.45
C ARG A 91 -11.20 -13.02 -18.47
N ALA A 92 -10.16 -12.97 -19.30
CA ALA A 92 -9.20 -14.07 -19.43
C ALA A 92 -8.43 -14.29 -18.11
N PHE A 93 -8.03 -13.21 -17.43
CA PHE A 93 -7.40 -13.28 -16.12
C PHE A 93 -8.34 -13.87 -15.07
N LEU A 94 -9.60 -13.40 -15.02
CA LEU A 94 -10.59 -13.93 -14.08
C LEU A 94 -10.83 -15.43 -14.29
N ASP A 95 -10.99 -15.86 -15.54
CA ASP A 95 -11.23 -17.26 -15.88
C ASP A 95 -9.99 -18.14 -15.58
N ALA A 96 -8.78 -17.66 -15.89
CA ALA A 96 -7.53 -18.39 -15.65
C ALA A 96 -7.28 -18.69 -14.16
N HIS A 97 -7.68 -17.78 -13.27
CA HIS A 97 -7.54 -17.93 -11.81
C HIS A 97 -8.82 -18.40 -11.11
N ALA A 98 -9.87 -18.70 -11.89
CA ALA A 98 -11.20 -19.06 -11.43
C ALA A 98 -11.76 -18.07 -10.37
N ILE A 99 -11.61 -16.77 -10.63
CA ILE A 99 -12.03 -15.70 -9.72
C ILE A 99 -13.53 -15.48 -9.84
N ASP A 100 -14.24 -15.61 -8.72
CA ASP A 100 -15.69 -15.38 -8.65
C ASP A 100 -16.00 -13.88 -8.46
N TYR A 101 -15.25 -13.23 -7.56
CA TYR A 101 -15.42 -11.82 -7.21
C TYR A 101 -14.09 -11.09 -7.09
N VAL A 102 -14.13 -9.78 -7.35
CA VAL A 102 -13.03 -8.84 -7.12
C VAL A 102 -13.42 -7.92 -5.98
N ALA A 103 -12.51 -7.68 -5.03
CA ALA A 103 -12.75 -6.72 -3.96
C ALA A 103 -11.70 -5.63 -3.86
N HIS A 104 -12.19 -4.39 -3.84
CA HIS A 104 -11.41 -3.17 -3.66
C HIS A 104 -12.26 -2.13 -2.91
N ASP A 105 -11.70 -0.98 -2.55
CA ASP A 105 -12.52 0.15 -2.06
C ASP A 105 -13.49 0.66 -3.14
N ASP A 106 -14.55 1.34 -2.71
CA ASP A 106 -15.67 1.79 -3.56
C ASP A 106 -15.34 3.01 -4.43
N LEU A 107 -14.12 3.56 -4.32
CA LEU A 107 -13.74 4.74 -5.08
C LEU A 107 -13.39 4.33 -6.52
N PRO A 108 -13.85 5.08 -7.55
CA PRO A 108 -13.41 4.87 -8.92
C PRO A 108 -11.89 4.93 -9.01
N TYR A 109 -11.28 3.92 -9.61
CA TYR A 109 -9.84 3.89 -9.78
C TYR A 109 -9.49 4.35 -11.19
N VAL A 110 -9.30 5.66 -11.31
CA VAL A 110 -9.01 6.34 -12.58
C VAL A 110 -7.62 5.95 -13.08
N SER A 111 -7.52 5.60 -14.36
CA SER A 111 -6.26 5.47 -15.09
C SER A 111 -6.28 6.40 -16.30
N ALA A 112 -5.15 6.55 -17.00
CA ALA A 112 -5.05 7.42 -18.18
C ALA A 112 -6.10 7.11 -19.26
N ASP A 113 -6.50 5.84 -19.35
CA ASP A 113 -7.36 5.31 -20.42
C ASP A 113 -8.74 4.86 -19.90
N SER A 114 -9.06 5.04 -18.61
CA SER A 114 -10.32 4.59 -18.01
C SER A 114 -10.73 5.43 -16.81
N GLU A 115 -12.01 5.80 -16.73
CA GLU A 115 -12.60 6.48 -15.57
C GLU A 115 -12.68 5.56 -14.34
N ASP A 116 -12.80 4.25 -14.55
CA ASP A 116 -12.73 3.24 -13.49
C ASP A 116 -12.31 1.89 -14.06
N ILE A 117 -11.12 1.42 -13.68
CA ILE A 117 -10.60 0.12 -14.14
C ILE A 117 -11.44 -1.07 -13.66
N TYR A 118 -12.28 -0.89 -12.63
CA TYR A 118 -13.16 -1.94 -12.10
C TYR A 118 -14.56 -1.92 -12.69
N GLN A 119 -14.88 -1.01 -13.63
CA GLN A 119 -16.24 -0.86 -14.15
C GLN A 119 -16.79 -2.17 -14.74
N PHE A 120 -15.96 -2.89 -15.51
CA PHE A 120 -16.32 -4.18 -16.10
C PHE A 120 -16.81 -5.21 -15.07
N VAL A 121 -16.12 -5.34 -13.93
CA VAL A 121 -16.50 -6.30 -12.88
C VAL A 121 -17.66 -5.79 -12.01
N LYS A 122 -17.83 -4.47 -11.90
CA LYS A 122 -19.00 -3.85 -11.26
C LYS A 122 -20.27 -4.15 -12.07
N ASP A 123 -20.23 -3.95 -13.37
CA ASP A 123 -21.35 -4.21 -14.28
C ASP A 123 -21.72 -5.70 -14.34
N ALA A 124 -20.72 -6.57 -14.24
CA ALA A 124 -20.91 -8.02 -14.20
C ALA A 124 -21.46 -8.57 -12.87
N GLY A 125 -21.65 -7.73 -11.85
CA GLY A 125 -22.08 -8.16 -10.51
C GLY A 125 -21.02 -8.97 -9.76
N GLN A 126 -19.75 -8.81 -10.12
CA GLN A 126 -18.61 -9.53 -9.55
C GLN A 126 -17.76 -8.63 -8.61
N PHE A 127 -18.17 -7.38 -8.36
CA PHE A 127 -17.41 -6.46 -7.51
C PHE A 127 -17.94 -6.39 -6.07
N VAL A 128 -17.05 -6.54 -5.11
CA VAL A 128 -17.32 -6.44 -3.67
C VAL A 128 -16.56 -5.24 -3.10
N THR A 129 -17.25 -4.39 -2.36
CA THR A 129 -16.60 -3.23 -1.75
C THR A 129 -15.97 -3.56 -0.39
N THR A 130 -14.78 -3.02 -0.16
CA THR A 130 -14.12 -2.95 1.15
C THR A 130 -14.07 -1.51 1.64
N ARG A 131 -13.84 -1.32 2.94
CA ARG A 131 -13.69 0.01 3.56
C ARG A 131 -12.24 0.27 3.92
N ARG A 132 -11.76 1.46 3.55
CA ARG A 132 -10.45 1.95 3.96
C ARG A 132 -10.39 2.16 5.47
N THR A 133 -9.21 1.97 6.04
CA THR A 133 -8.96 2.29 7.44
C THR A 133 -8.47 3.73 7.57
N ASN A 134 -9.18 4.57 8.32
CA ASN A 134 -8.78 5.96 8.55
C ASN A 134 -7.50 6.05 9.40
N GLY A 135 -6.67 7.06 9.11
CA GLY A 135 -5.45 7.36 9.88
C GLY A 135 -4.23 6.50 9.56
N VAL A 136 -4.30 5.62 8.56
CA VAL A 136 -3.16 4.83 8.06
C VAL A 136 -3.18 4.71 6.54
N SER A 137 -2.04 5.02 5.92
CA SER A 137 -1.75 4.79 4.49
C SER A 137 -0.25 4.83 4.28
N THR A 138 0.24 4.31 3.14
CA THR A 138 1.65 4.41 2.75
C THR A 138 2.13 5.87 2.76
N SER A 139 1.35 6.79 2.19
CA SER A 139 1.68 8.23 2.16
C SER A 139 1.74 8.85 3.55
N GLU A 140 0.84 8.44 4.46
CA GLU A 140 0.83 8.92 5.84
C GLU A 140 2.05 8.40 6.61
N LEU A 141 2.43 7.13 6.43
CA LEU A 141 3.65 6.57 7.01
C LEU A 141 4.90 7.30 6.51
N ILE A 142 5.00 7.53 5.19
CA ILE A 142 6.10 8.28 4.59
C ILE A 142 6.13 9.71 5.14
N THR A 143 4.98 10.37 5.26
CA THR A 143 4.90 11.75 5.76
C THR A 143 5.35 11.86 7.21
N ARG A 144 5.02 10.88 8.07
CA ARG A 144 5.52 10.80 9.45
C ARG A 144 7.05 10.66 9.48
N ILE A 145 7.60 9.77 8.67
CA ILE A 145 9.06 9.57 8.56
C ILE A 145 9.76 10.85 8.08
N VAL A 146 9.25 11.48 7.04
CA VAL A 146 9.84 12.70 6.45
C VAL A 146 9.75 13.87 7.42
N ARG A 147 8.62 14.05 8.13
CA ARG A 147 8.45 15.13 9.12
C ARG A 147 9.49 15.04 10.24
N ASP A 148 9.78 13.84 10.69
CA ASP A 148 10.72 13.61 11.81
C ASP A 148 12.18 13.50 11.36
N TYR A 149 12.45 13.50 10.04
CA TYR A 149 13.77 13.25 9.47
C TYR A 149 14.85 14.23 9.94
N GLU A 150 14.57 15.55 9.92
CA GLU A 150 15.56 16.54 10.39
C GLU A 150 15.85 16.41 11.89
N ALA A 151 14.83 16.11 12.69
CA ALA A 151 14.97 15.90 14.13
C ALA A 151 15.77 14.61 14.41
N TYR A 152 15.51 13.54 13.66
CA TYR A 152 16.27 12.31 13.69
C TYR A 152 17.75 12.53 13.38
N ILE A 153 18.07 13.25 12.29
CA ILE A 153 19.46 13.55 11.94
C ILE A 153 20.13 14.38 13.03
N ARG A 154 19.48 15.45 13.47
CA ARG A 154 20.01 16.34 14.50
C ARG A 154 20.39 15.58 15.77
N ARG A 155 19.49 14.73 16.25
CA ARG A 155 19.69 13.90 17.45
C ARG A 155 20.86 12.93 17.30
N ASN A 156 20.99 12.29 16.14
CA ASN A 156 22.08 11.35 15.89
C ASN A 156 23.43 12.05 15.71
N LEU A 157 23.47 13.19 15.00
CA LEU A 157 24.68 14.02 14.89
C LEU A 157 25.14 14.52 16.26
N SER A 158 24.22 14.93 17.15
CA SER A 158 24.60 15.35 18.52
C SER A 158 25.11 14.19 19.39
N ARG A 159 24.77 12.95 19.05
CA ARG A 159 25.27 11.73 19.70
C ARG A 159 26.60 11.24 19.10
N GLY A 160 27.15 11.96 18.13
CA GLY A 160 28.43 11.61 17.49
C GLY A 160 28.32 10.64 16.31
N VAL A 161 27.11 10.25 15.88
CA VAL A 161 26.93 9.42 14.67
C VAL A 161 27.44 10.20 13.46
N SER A 162 28.20 9.54 12.59
CA SER A 162 28.79 10.21 11.43
C SER A 162 27.71 10.53 10.38
N ARG A 163 27.94 11.60 9.61
CA ARG A 163 27.05 11.97 8.50
C ARG A 163 26.96 10.88 7.42
N LYS A 164 28.02 10.08 7.26
CA LYS A 164 28.09 9.01 6.24
C LYS A 164 27.13 7.89 6.62
N ASP A 165 27.10 7.51 7.89
CA ASP A 165 26.21 6.45 8.39
C ASP A 165 24.73 6.85 8.34
N LEU A 166 24.45 8.16 8.49
CA LEU A 166 23.10 8.71 8.33
C LEU A 166 22.72 8.96 6.86
N ASN A 167 23.62 8.69 5.92
CA ASN A 167 23.47 9.01 4.50
C ASN A 167 23.07 10.48 4.24
N VAL A 168 23.74 11.41 4.94
CA VAL A 168 23.46 12.85 4.87
C VAL A 168 24.60 13.59 4.18
N SER A 169 24.25 14.47 3.24
CA SER A 169 25.23 15.32 2.56
C SER A 169 25.94 16.25 3.54
N TYR A 170 27.18 16.66 3.19
CA TYR A 170 27.95 17.57 4.03
C TYR A 170 27.20 18.89 4.28
N ILE A 171 26.62 19.47 3.23
CA ILE A 171 25.86 20.73 3.30
C ILE A 171 24.67 20.58 4.24
N LYS A 172 23.88 19.51 4.11
CA LYS A 172 22.71 19.29 4.96
C LYS A 172 23.09 19.10 6.44
N ALA A 173 24.19 18.40 6.71
CA ALA A 173 24.70 18.24 8.06
C ALA A 173 25.13 19.57 8.68
N GLN A 174 25.79 20.45 7.91
CA GLN A 174 26.16 21.79 8.38
C GLN A 174 24.95 22.69 8.62
N GLU A 175 23.95 22.66 7.73
CA GLU A 175 22.68 23.38 7.90
C GLU A 175 22.00 23.01 9.22
N ILE A 176 21.90 21.72 9.53
CA ILE A 176 21.27 21.21 10.75
C ILE A 176 22.06 21.62 12.01
N ARG A 177 23.40 21.57 11.96
CA ARG A 177 24.27 22.03 13.06
C ARG A 177 24.10 23.52 13.31
N MET A 178 24.06 24.33 12.24
CA MET A 178 23.87 25.77 12.33
C MET A 178 22.51 26.12 12.95
N LYS A 179 21.42 25.53 12.43
CA LYS A 179 20.06 25.69 12.99
C LYS A 179 20.01 25.35 14.49
N SER A 180 20.70 24.29 14.89
CA SER A 180 20.76 23.85 16.29
C SER A 180 21.55 24.81 17.18
N HIS A 181 22.62 25.42 16.65
CA HIS A 181 23.42 26.42 17.35
C HIS A 181 22.62 27.71 17.54
N VAL A 182 21.97 28.20 16.49
CA VAL A 182 21.09 29.39 16.55
C VAL A 182 19.95 29.20 17.55
N GLN A 183 19.27 28.05 17.54
CA GLN A 183 18.21 27.76 18.52
C GLN A 183 18.71 27.76 19.97
N ARG A 184 19.95 27.35 20.22
CA ARG A 184 20.56 27.38 21.55
C ARG A 184 20.83 28.81 22.00
N LEU A 185 21.39 29.63 21.12
CA LEU A 185 21.63 31.06 21.39
C LEU A 185 20.32 31.80 21.70
N LEU A 186 19.27 31.59 20.90
CA LEU A 186 17.96 32.21 21.12
C LEU A 186 17.38 31.84 22.50
N LYS A 187 17.52 30.58 22.93
CA LYS A 187 17.09 30.17 24.27
C LYS A 187 17.90 30.80 25.40
N THR A 188 19.20 31.04 25.20
CA THR A 188 20.05 31.71 26.19
C THR A 188 19.70 33.19 26.34
N VAL A 189 19.23 33.86 25.27
CA VAL A 189 18.85 35.29 25.28
C VAL A 189 17.43 35.51 25.83
N GLN A 190 16.57 34.49 25.81
CA GLN A 190 15.19 34.54 26.34
C GLN A 190 15.07 34.19 27.83
N ASN A 191 16.16 33.72 28.45
CA ASN A 191 16.29 33.50 29.89
C ASN A 191 17.13 34.62 30.52
#